data_AF-C6SUS3-F1
#
_entry.id   AF-C6SUS3-F1
#
_cell.length_a   1.000
_cell.length_b   1.000
_cell.length_c   1.000
_cell.angle_alpha   90.00
_cell.angle_beta   90.00
_cell.angle_gamma   90.00
#
_symmetry.space_group_name_H-M   'P 1'
#
loop_
_entity.id
_entity.type
_entity.pdbx_description
1 polymer ?
#
loop_
_entity_poly.entity_id
_entity_poly.type
_entity_poly.pdbx_seq_one_letter_code
_entity_poly.pdbx_strand_id
1 'polypeptide(L)' 'KPVLDPPYVDAHHRVCTYNETRLATVKLPNCRPNVDPYYTYPVALRCDCSGCSTASTECETL' A
#
# COMPACT_ATOMS: atom_id res chain seq x y z
N LYS A 1 -23.27 14.77 -9.26
CA LYS A 1 -21.90 14.41 -9.68
C LYS A 1 -21.26 15.68 -10.22
N PRO A 2 -20.16 16.19 -9.66
CA PRO A 2 -19.57 17.44 -10.15
C PRO A 2 -19.13 17.28 -11.60
N VAL A 3 -19.41 18.29 -12.41
CA VAL A 3 -19.02 18.40 -13.83
C VAL A 3 -17.72 19.20 -13.85
N LEU A 4 -16.68 18.65 -14.49
CA LEU A 4 -15.36 19.30 -14.59
C LEU A 4 -15.35 20.24 -15.81
N ASP A 5 -14.88 21.47 -15.63
CA ASP A 5 -14.73 22.44 -16.71
C ASP A 5 -13.59 22.04 -17.67
N PRO A 6 -13.74 22.25 -18.99
CA PRO A 6 -12.66 22.00 -19.94
C PRO A 6 -11.42 22.87 -19.66
N PRO A 7 -10.19 22.35 -19.92
CA PRO A 7 -9.90 21.02 -20.44
C PRO A 7 -9.97 19.96 -19.33
N TYR A 8 -10.73 18.90 -19.59
CA TYR A 8 -10.70 17.69 -18.76
C TYR A 8 -9.31 17.08 -18.87
N VAL A 9 -8.51 17.19 -17.81
CA VAL A 9 -7.18 16.58 -17.74
C VAL A 9 -7.34 15.18 -17.18
N ASP A 10 -7.14 14.16 -18.02
CA ASP A 10 -6.96 12.79 -17.54
C ASP A 10 -5.53 12.65 -17.02
N ALA A 11 -5.39 12.62 -15.70
CA ALA A 11 -4.11 12.66 -15.03
C ALA A 11 -3.66 11.25 -14.62
N HIS A 12 -2.69 10.70 -15.34
CA HIS A 12 -2.10 9.40 -15.03
C HIS A 12 -0.81 9.55 -14.21
N HIS A 13 -0.96 9.90 -12.95
CA HIS A 13 0.17 9.99 -12.03
C HIS A 13 0.69 8.60 -11.67
N ARG A 14 1.95 8.33 -12.03
CA ARG A 14 2.67 7.11 -11.65
C ARG A 14 3.48 7.41 -10.40
N VAL A 15 3.40 6.52 -9.42
CA VAL A 15 4.17 6.58 -8.17
C VAL A 15 4.99 5.30 -8.02
N CYS A 16 6.08 5.37 -7.26
CA CYS A 16 6.79 4.16 -6.87
C CYS A 16 5.91 3.36 -5.90
N THR A 17 5.57 2.12 -6.27
CA THR A 17 4.73 1.25 -5.46
C THR A 17 5.17 -0.21 -5.57
N TYR A 18 4.57 -1.07 -4.74
CA TYR A 18 4.81 -2.50 -4.78
C TYR A 18 4.26 -3.09 -6.07
N ASN A 19 5.12 -3.81 -6.77
CA ASN A 19 4.73 -4.61 -7.93
C ASN A 19 4.54 -6.08 -7.54
N GLU A 20 5.41 -6.59 -6.68
CA GLU A 20 5.34 -7.95 -6.16
C GLU A 20 5.64 -7.95 -4.66
N THR A 21 4.84 -8.66 -3.88
CA THR A 21 4.99 -8.77 -2.43
C THR A 21 4.87 -10.21 -1.96
N ARG A 22 5.45 -10.49 -0.79
CA ARG A 22 5.19 -11.72 -0.03
C ARG A 22 4.83 -11.39 1.41
N LEU A 23 4.07 -12.26 2.06
CA LEU A 23 3.83 -12.15 3.50
C LEU A 23 5.01 -12.73 4.27
N ALA A 24 5.46 -12.01 5.29
CA ALA A 24 6.42 -12.49 6.28
C ALA A 24 5.79 -12.41 7.68
N THR A 25 6.13 -13.36 8.53
CA THR A 25 5.64 -13.42 9.92
C THR A 25 6.79 -13.31 10.89
N VAL A 26 6.65 -12.44 11.88
CA VAL A 26 7.63 -12.24 12.96
C VAL A 26 6.97 -12.46 14.31
N LYS A 27 7.78 -12.86 15.30
CA LYS A 27 7.36 -12.97 16.69
C LYS A 27 7.72 -11.68 17.44
N LEU A 28 6.72 -10.94 17.88
CA LEU A 28 6.91 -9.71 18.65
C LEU A 28 7.34 -10.03 20.09
N PRO A 29 8.32 -9.31 20.65
CA PRO A 29 8.68 -9.46 22.06
C PRO A 29 7.65 -8.74 22.95
N ASN A 30 7.61 -9.13 24.23
CA ASN A 30 6.86 -8.42 25.29
C ASN A 30 5.34 -8.32 25.10
N CYS A 31 4.72 -9.27 24.40
CA CYS A 31 3.27 -9.41 24.38
C CYS A 31 2.72 -9.80 25.77
N ARG A 32 1.49 -9.37 26.07
CA ARG A 32 0.78 -9.78 27.29
C ARG A 32 0.48 -11.29 27.25
N PRO A 33 0.30 -11.94 28.42
CA PRO A 33 -0.16 -13.34 28.46
C PRO A 33 -1.44 -13.54 27.63
N ASN A 34 -1.52 -14.66 26.91
CA ASN A 34 -2.64 -15.04 26.03
C ASN A 34 -2.87 -14.15 24.79
N VAL A 35 -1.96 -13.23 24.48
CA VAL A 35 -1.96 -12.53 23.18
C VAL A 35 -1.09 -13.32 22.21
N ASP A 36 -1.58 -13.52 20.98
CA ASP A 36 -0.78 -14.10 19.91
C ASP A 36 0.38 -13.14 19.56
N PRO A 37 1.65 -13.55 19.74
CA PRO A 37 2.80 -12.69 19.46
C PRO A 37 3.17 -12.67 17.97
N TYR A 38 2.50 -13.43 17.10
CA TYR A 38 2.85 -13.49 15.68
C TYR A 38 2.17 -12.39 14.89
N TYR A 39 2.96 -11.59 14.18
CA TYR A 39 2.48 -10.52 13.30
C TYR A 39 2.93 -10.77 11.87
N THR A 40 2.00 -10.63 10.92
CA THR A 40 2.23 -10.88 9.49
C THR A 40 2.13 -9.57 8.70
N TYR A 41 3.10 -9.30 7.84
CA TYR A 41 3.19 -8.06 7.07
C TYR A 41 3.70 -8.30 5.65
N PRO A 42 3.35 -7.42 4.69
CA PRO A 42 3.87 -7.52 3.32
C PRO A 42 5.33 -7.06 3.25
N VAL A 43 6.13 -7.81 2.50
CA VAL A 43 7.51 -7.49 2.13
C VAL A 43 7.56 -7.29 0.63
N ALA A 44 8.08 -6.16 0.18
CA ALA A 44 8.30 -5.89 -1.23
C ALA A 44 9.38 -6.82 -1.80
N LEU A 45 9.02 -7.60 -2.81
CA LEU A 45 9.96 -8.37 -3.63
C LEU A 45 10.42 -7.55 -4.85
N ARG A 46 9.53 -6.72 -5.39
CA ARG A 46 9.81 -5.82 -6.50
C ARG A 46 8.98 -4.54 -6.39
N CYS A 47 9.60 -3.41 -6.74
CA CYS A 47 8.94 -2.12 -6.89
C CYS A 47 8.79 -1.77 -8.38
N ASP A 48 7.79 -0.97 -8.71
CA ASP A 48 7.58 -0.43 -10.05
C ASP A 48 6.90 0.95 -9.96
N CYS A 49 6.96 1.71 -11.04
CA CYS A 49 6.25 2.98 -11.16
C CYS A 49 4.87 2.71 -11.80
N SER A 50 3.81 2.70 -11.02
CA SER A 50 2.45 2.49 -11.53
C SER A 50 1.43 3.36 -10.79
N GLY A 51 0.15 3.26 -11.15
CA GLY A 51 -0.90 3.94 -10.39
C GLY A 51 -0.97 3.37 -8.97
N CYS A 52 -1.18 4.23 -7.97
CA CYS A 52 -1.34 3.76 -6.60
C CYS A 52 -2.63 2.94 -6.44
N SER A 53 -2.50 1.70 -5.98
CA SER A 53 -3.65 0.80 -5.76
C SER A 53 -4.26 1.03 -4.38
N THR A 54 -5.42 1.67 -4.33
CA THR A 54 -6.17 1.89 -3.07
C THR A 54 -6.75 0.61 -2.46
N ALA A 55 -6.70 -0.52 -3.16
CA ALA A 55 -7.16 -1.81 -2.64
C ALA A 55 -6.21 -2.40 -1.60
N SER A 56 -4.93 -2.04 -1.64
CA SER A 56 -3.86 -2.63 -0.81
C SER A 56 -2.91 -1.60 -0.22
N THR A 57 -3.07 -0.34 -0.58
CA THR A 57 -2.11 0.72 -0.24
C THR A 57 -2.88 2.01 -0.01
N GLU A 58 -2.61 2.66 1.11
CA GLU A 58 -3.14 4.00 1.38
C GLU A 58 -2.35 5.00 0.54
N CYS A 59 -3.06 5.73 -0.32
CA CYS A 59 -2.48 6.62 -1.32
C CYS A 59 -2.59 8.06 -0.84
N GLU A 60 -1.55 8.54 -0.18
CA GLU A 60 -1.52 9.89 0.41
C GLU A 60 -0.64 10.84 -0.41
N THR A 61 -0.95 12.14 -0.35
CA THR A 61 -0.12 13.23 -0.91
C THR A 61 0.76 13.82 0.20
N LEU A 62 2.06 14.04 -0.07
CA LEU A 62 2.96 14.80 0.81
C LEU A 62 2.74 16.31 0.68
#